data_AF-A0A151XAF8-F1
#
_entry.id   AF-A0A151XAF8-F1
#
_cell.length_a   1.000
_cell.length_b   1.000
_cell.length_c   1.000
_cell.angle_alpha   90.00
_cell.angle_beta   90.00
_cell.angle_gamma   90.00
#
_symmetry.space_group_name_H-M   'P 1'
#
loop_
_entity.id
_entity.type
_entity.pdbx_description
1 polymer ?
#
loop_
_entity_poly.entity_id
_entity_poly.type
_entity_poly.pdbx_seq_one_letter_code
_entity_poly.pdbx_strand_id
1 'polypeptide(L)'
;MFSAAVDLYDVPPAWWETDCVKYGLSYTPVRSRLTSLMGTNVVRLTDRRYMMHLASRLQEDYEAQQKARIERRKLKAVSIVPQLNELLPRSLLKTTRRRRECSPKFHAYAAKMCKQLPHVLLANDLEPRLKL
;
A
#
# COMPACT_ATOMS: atom_id res chain seq x y z
N MET A 1 -16.75 18.89 38.67
CA MET A 1 -18.03 19.62 38.46
C MET A 1 -18.67 19.04 37.21
N PHE A 2 -19.76 18.27 37.39
CA PHE A 2 -20.58 17.80 36.27
C PHE A 2 -21.55 18.93 35.93
N SER A 3 -21.42 19.51 34.73
CA SER A 3 -22.38 20.49 34.23
C SER A 3 -23.66 19.77 33.84
N ALA A 4 -24.71 19.95 34.63
CA ALA A 4 -26.07 19.60 34.29
C ALA A 4 -26.73 20.80 33.59
N ALA A 5 -27.16 20.63 32.34
CA ALA A 5 -28.32 21.30 31.72
C ALA A 5 -28.34 21.05 30.20
N VAL A 6 -28.59 19.81 29.80
CA VAL A 6 -29.34 19.55 28.56
C VAL A 6 -30.38 18.51 28.96
N ASP A 7 -31.64 18.90 28.94
CA ASP A 7 -32.76 18.01 29.24
C ASP A 7 -32.80 16.92 28.16
N LEU A 8 -32.53 15.67 28.55
CA LEU A 8 -32.44 14.51 27.65
C LEU A 8 -33.81 14.13 27.04
N TYR A 9 -34.87 14.85 27.39
CA TYR A 9 -36.26 14.54 27.01
C TYR A 9 -36.88 15.51 26.00
N ASP A 10 -36.24 16.63 25.65
CA ASP A 10 -36.80 17.60 24.69
C ASP A 10 -36.60 17.19 23.22
N VAL A 11 -35.58 16.38 22.95
CA VAL A 11 -35.34 15.74 21.65
C VAL A 11 -34.91 14.31 21.94
N PRO A 12 -35.62 13.28 21.47
CA PRO A 12 -35.13 11.91 21.57
C PRO A 12 -33.75 11.89 20.90
N PRO A 13 -32.66 11.64 21.66
CA PRO A 13 -31.36 11.52 21.03
C PRO A 13 -31.50 10.45 19.97
N ALA A 14 -31.02 10.75 18.78
CA ALA A 14 -31.06 9.74 17.75
C ALA A 14 -30.32 8.50 18.28
N TRP A 15 -30.73 7.29 17.94
CA TRP A 15 -30.10 6.09 18.49
C TRP A 15 -28.59 5.99 18.18
N TRP A 16 -28.09 6.82 17.26
CA TRP A 16 -26.67 7.02 16.93
C TRP A 16 -25.95 8.12 17.75
N GLU A 17 -26.67 8.91 18.54
CA GLU A 17 -26.14 10.00 19.40
C GLU A 17 -25.86 9.54 20.85
N THR A 18 -26.40 8.40 21.27
CA THR A 18 -26.12 7.80 22.58
C THR A 18 -24.77 7.07 22.57
N ASP A 19 -24.11 7.03 23.75
CA ASP A 19 -22.78 6.47 24.04
C ASP A 19 -22.20 5.54 22.98
N CYS A 20 -21.07 5.93 22.40
CA CYS A 20 -20.45 5.18 21.31
C CYS A 20 -20.26 3.71 21.70
N VAL A 21 -20.71 2.79 20.84
CA VAL A 21 -20.60 1.36 21.14
C VAL A 21 -19.14 0.98 21.26
N LYS A 22 -18.75 0.56 22.47
CA LYS A 22 -17.38 0.16 22.82
C LYS A 22 -17.26 -1.35 22.71
N TYR A 23 -16.34 -1.82 21.87
CA TYR A 23 -15.99 -3.22 21.77
C TYR A 23 -14.56 -3.45 22.25
N GLY A 24 -14.40 -4.35 23.22
CA GLY A 24 -13.09 -4.87 23.61
C GLY A 24 -12.74 -6.08 22.75
N LEU A 25 -11.70 -5.97 21.91
CA LEU A 25 -11.26 -7.13 21.12
C LEU A 25 -10.39 -8.05 21.99
N SER A 26 -10.82 -9.31 22.11
CA SER A 26 -10.18 -10.34 22.94
C SER A 26 -9.13 -11.14 22.19
N TYR A 27 -9.20 -11.20 20.86
CA TYR A 27 -8.25 -11.95 20.04
C TYR A 27 -6.83 -11.39 20.17
N THR A 28 -5.91 -12.20 20.69
CA THR A 28 -4.59 -11.76 21.16
C THR A 28 -3.77 -10.96 20.13
N PRO A 29 -3.65 -11.38 18.85
CA PRO A 29 -2.89 -10.63 17.86
C PRO A 29 -3.49 -9.24 17.58
N VAL A 30 -4.81 -9.16 17.49
CA VAL A 30 -5.52 -7.91 17.25
C VAL A 30 -5.47 -7.02 18.48
N ARG A 31 -5.63 -7.59 19.68
CA ARG A 31 -5.51 -6.89 20.96
C ARG A 31 -4.13 -6.24 21.10
N SER A 32 -3.07 -7.00 20.85
CA SER A 32 -1.68 -6.51 20.89
C SER A 32 -1.48 -5.38 19.89
N ARG A 33 -1.88 -5.59 18.62
CA ARG A 33 -1.74 -4.57 17.58
C ARG A 33 -2.49 -3.28 17.88
N LEU A 34 -3.74 -3.37 18.32
CA LEU A 34 -4.53 -2.20 18.71
C LEU A 34 -3.92 -1.47 19.90
N THR A 35 -3.46 -2.20 20.91
CA THR A 35 -2.80 -1.59 22.07
C THR A 35 -1.54 -0.84 21.65
N SER A 36 -0.75 -1.37 20.70
CA SER A 36 0.42 -0.67 20.17
C SER A 36 0.07 0.56 19.33
N LEU A 37 -1.00 0.52 18.53
CA LEU A 37 -1.40 1.62 17.64
C LEU A 37 -2.18 2.73 18.34
N MET A 38 -3.01 2.36 19.31
CA MET A 38 -3.99 3.24 19.96
C MET A 38 -3.84 3.35 21.48
N GLY A 39 -2.93 2.60 22.08
CA GLY A 39 -2.77 2.53 23.55
C GLY A 39 -3.83 1.69 24.25
N THR A 40 -4.90 1.29 23.57
CA THR A 40 -6.00 0.50 24.15
C THR A 40 -6.54 -0.51 23.14
N ASN A 41 -7.15 -1.59 23.64
CA ASN A 41 -7.84 -2.59 22.83
C ASN A 41 -9.36 -2.38 22.74
N VAL A 42 -9.85 -1.24 23.23
CA VAL A 42 -11.26 -0.87 23.22
C VAL A 42 -11.52 0.06 22.05
N VAL A 43 -12.39 -0.37 21.14
CA VAL A 43 -12.70 0.32 19.89
C VAL A 43 -14.07 0.96 19.99
N ARG A 44 -14.19 2.24 19.60
CA ARG A 44 -15.46 2.97 19.51
C ARG A 44 -15.96 2.93 18.06
N LEU A 45 -16.79 1.96 17.71
CA LEU A 45 -17.16 1.70 16.31
C LEU A 45 -18.05 2.79 15.71
N THR A 46 -18.91 3.41 16.50
CA THR A 46 -19.84 4.45 16.04
C THR A 46 -19.25 5.86 16.09
N ASP A 47 -18.07 6.04 16.69
CA ASP A 47 -17.39 7.34 16.74
C ASP A 47 -16.57 7.56 15.47
N ARG A 48 -17.06 8.44 14.59
CA ARG A 48 -16.36 8.81 13.36
C ARG A 48 -14.95 9.35 13.61
N ARG A 49 -14.75 10.18 14.64
CA ARG A 49 -13.44 10.77 14.93
C ARG A 49 -12.46 9.67 15.33
N TYR A 50 -12.89 8.75 16.18
CA TYR A 50 -12.10 7.59 16.57
C TYR A 50 -11.75 6.71 15.37
N MET A 51 -12.73 6.35 14.53
CA MET A 51 -12.51 5.49 13.37
C MET A 51 -11.59 6.12 12.32
N MET A 52 -11.69 7.43 12.09
CA MET A 52 -10.76 8.16 11.23
C MET A 52 -9.33 8.16 11.79
N HIS A 53 -9.18 8.37 13.10
CA HIS A 53 -7.87 8.29 13.74
C HIS A 53 -7.28 6.88 13.63
N LEU A 54 -8.10 5.84 13.82
CA LEU A 54 -7.71 4.43 13.62
C LEU A 54 -7.25 4.12 12.22
N ALA A 55 -7.96 4.60 11.21
CA ALA A 55 -7.54 4.45 9.83
C ALA A 55 -6.17 5.12 9.58
N SER A 56 -5.96 6.34 10.07
CA SER A 56 -4.67 7.05 9.94
C SER A 56 -3.52 6.27 10.55
N ARG A 57 -3.66 5.80 11.80
CA ARG A 57 -2.63 5.04 12.50
C ARG A 57 -2.29 3.71 11.82
N LEU A 58 -3.31 3.01 11.31
CA LEU A 58 -3.10 1.77 10.56
C LEU A 58 -2.32 2.02 9.26
N GLN A 59 -2.63 3.11 8.56
CA GLN A 59 -1.93 3.50 7.34
C GLN A 59 -0.47 3.89 7.63
N GLU A 60 -0.23 4.71 8.65
CA GLU A 60 1.12 5.11 9.10
C GLU A 60 1.99 3.88 9.45
N ASP A 61 1.46 2.93 10.21
CA ASP A 61 2.14 1.68 10.57
C ASP A 61 2.49 0.84 9.34
N TYR A 62 1.53 0.68 8.42
CA TYR A 62 1.77 -0.04 7.17
C TYR A 62 2.88 0.61 6.32
N GLU A 63 2.85 1.93 6.17
CA GLU A 63 3.87 2.67 5.43
C GLU A 63 5.25 2.57 6.09
N ALA A 64 5.32 2.67 7.42
CA ALA A 64 6.57 2.51 8.17
C ALA A 64 7.16 1.11 7.98
N GLN A 65 6.35 0.06 8.09
CA GLN A 65 6.76 -1.32 7.85
C GLN A 65 7.22 -1.51 6.40
N GLN A 66 6.51 -0.94 5.44
CA GLN A 66 6.87 -1.04 4.04
C GLN A 66 8.20 -0.33 3.75
N LYS A 67 8.43 0.87 4.29
CA LYS A 67 9.70 1.59 4.19
C LYS A 67 10.84 0.78 4.80
N ALA A 68 10.66 0.22 6.00
CA ALA A 68 11.66 -0.63 6.64
C ALA A 68 12.02 -1.87 5.80
N ARG A 69 11.02 -2.50 5.15
CA ARG A 69 11.26 -3.63 4.23
C ARG A 69 12.05 -3.21 2.99
N ILE A 70 11.77 -2.04 2.43
CA ILE A 70 12.51 -1.49 1.29
C ILE A 70 13.96 -1.22 1.68
N GLU A 71 14.20 -0.54 2.79
CA GLU A 71 15.55 -0.23 3.27
C GLU A 71 16.37 -1.50 3.57
N ARG A 72 15.75 -2.49 4.22
CA ARG A 72 16.40 -3.79 4.44
C ARG A 72 16.81 -4.48 3.14
N ARG A 73 15.98 -4.37 2.07
CA ARG A 73 16.31 -4.91 0.75
C ARG A 73 17.44 -4.14 0.07
N LYS A 74 17.47 -2.80 0.19
CA LYS A 74 18.57 -1.97 -0.31
C LYS A 74 19.89 -2.37 0.33
N LEU A 75 19.94 -2.47 1.65
CA LEU A 75 21.14 -2.89 2.38
C LEU A 75 21.61 -4.28 1.95
N LYS A 76 20.69 -5.23 1.80
CA LYS A 76 21.01 -6.58 1.32
C LYS A 76 21.56 -6.58 -0.11
N ALA A 77 20.99 -5.79 -1.02
CA ALA A 77 21.50 -5.68 -2.38
C ALA A 77 22.91 -5.07 -2.40
N VAL A 78 23.13 -4.02 -1.59
CA VAL A 78 24.44 -3.37 -1.44
C VAL A 78 25.48 -4.30 -0.82
N SER A 79 25.11 -5.20 0.09
CA SER A 79 26.06 -6.14 0.70
C SER A 79 26.38 -7.35 -0.19
N ILE A 80 25.44 -7.80 -1.01
CA ILE A 80 25.64 -8.96 -1.90
C ILE A 80 26.63 -8.63 -3.03
N VAL A 81 26.59 -7.42 -3.59
CA VAL A 81 27.43 -7.05 -4.74
C VAL A 81 28.94 -7.08 -4.41
N PRO A 82 29.44 -6.50 -3.29
CA PRO A 82 30.82 -6.63 -2.84
C PRO A 82 31.22 -8.07 -2.54
N GLN A 83 30.37 -8.82 -1.83
CA GLN A 83 30.63 -10.23 -1.53
C GLN A 83 30.75 -11.09 -2.79
N LEU A 84 29.88 -10.87 -3.79
CA LEU A 84 30.00 -11.53 -5.08
C LEU A 84 31.27 -11.10 -5.82
N ASN A 85 31.67 -9.83 -5.75
CA ASN A 85 32.94 -9.36 -6.35
C ASN A 85 34.18 -9.97 -5.68
N GLU A 86 34.13 -10.26 -4.38
CA GLU A 86 35.21 -10.95 -3.65
C GLU A 86 35.27 -12.44 -3.96
N LEU A 87 34.11 -13.09 -4.11
CA LEU A 87 34.01 -14.53 -4.41
C LEU A 87 34.24 -14.86 -5.88
N LEU A 88 34.04 -13.90 -6.79
CA LEU A 88 34.27 -14.10 -8.21
C LEU A 88 35.77 -13.96 -8.53
N PRO A 89 36.39 -14.96 -9.20
CA PRO A 89 37.75 -14.84 -9.70
C PRO A 89 37.92 -13.55 -10.52
N ARG A 90 38.98 -12.79 -10.26
CA ARG A 90 39.34 -11.58 -11.04
C ARG A 90 39.42 -11.83 -12.56
N SER A 91 39.59 -13.08 -12.98
CA SER A 91 39.55 -13.52 -14.38
C SER A 91 38.14 -13.44 -15.03
N LEU A 92 37.06 -13.54 -14.25
CA LEU A 92 35.68 -13.33 -14.72
C LEU A 92 35.24 -11.85 -14.68
N LEU A 93 35.91 -11.05 -13.85
CA LEU A 93 35.73 -9.59 -13.78
C LEU A 93 36.48 -8.84 -14.89
N LYS A 94 37.45 -9.50 -15.56
CA LYS A 94 37.96 -9.01 -16.85
C LYS A 94 36.77 -8.96 -17.80
N THR A 95 36.48 -7.77 -18.30
CA THR A 95 35.44 -7.45 -19.26
C THR A 95 35.47 -8.39 -20.47
N THR A 96 34.83 -9.56 -20.36
CA THR A 96 34.41 -10.40 -21.49
C THR A 96 33.16 -9.82 -22.16
N ARG A 97 32.87 -8.54 -21.93
CA ARG A 97 32.07 -7.74 -22.84
C ARG A 97 33.03 -6.96 -23.74
N ARG A 98 33.46 -7.59 -24.83
CA ARG A 98 33.26 -6.91 -26.12
C ARG A 98 31.74 -6.71 -26.22
N ARG A 99 31.21 -5.66 -25.57
CA ARG A 99 29.93 -5.10 -25.98
C ARG A 99 30.18 -4.71 -27.43
N ARG A 100 29.79 -5.57 -28.36
CA ARG A 100 29.49 -5.06 -29.70
C ARG A 100 28.52 -3.92 -29.45
N GLU A 101 28.86 -2.71 -29.88
CA GLU A 101 27.91 -1.62 -29.91
C GLU A 101 26.69 -2.15 -30.66
N CYS A 102 25.63 -2.43 -29.92
CA CYS A 102 24.34 -2.68 -30.54
C CYS A 102 23.88 -1.32 -31.03
N SER A 103 24.10 -1.05 -32.32
CA SER A 103 23.38 0.03 -32.98
C SER A 103 21.88 -0.21 -32.76
N PRO A 104 21.11 0.81 -32.37
CA PRO A 104 19.66 0.67 -32.25
C PRO A 104 19.12 0.21 -33.60
N LYS A 105 18.69 -1.06 -33.69
CA LYS A 105 18.05 -1.55 -34.91
C LYS A 105 16.69 -0.86 -34.99
N PHE A 106 16.56 0.09 -35.92
CA PHE A 106 15.29 0.73 -36.18
C PHE A 106 14.33 -0.32 -36.75
N HIS A 107 13.49 -0.88 -35.90
CA HIS A 107 12.48 -1.84 -36.32
C HIS A 107 11.35 -1.09 -37.02
N ALA A 108 11.53 -0.83 -38.32
CA ALA A 108 10.58 -0.07 -39.15
C ALA A 108 9.16 -0.65 -39.10
N TYR A 109 9.03 -1.97 -38.94
CA TYR A 109 7.73 -2.63 -38.73
C TYR A 109 7.08 -2.24 -37.40
N ALA A 110 7.82 -2.23 -36.29
CA ALA A 110 7.31 -1.82 -34.99
C ALA A 110 6.89 -0.33 -34.99
N ALA A 111 7.66 0.53 -35.65
CA ALA A 111 7.30 1.94 -35.82
C ALA A 111 6.02 2.15 -36.66
N LYS A 112 5.75 1.26 -37.65
CA LYS A 112 4.49 1.25 -38.41
C LYS A 112 3.32 0.82 -37.54
N MET A 113 3.48 -0.20 -36.70
CA MET A 113 2.44 -0.65 -35.77
C MET A 113 2.09 0.40 -34.72
N CYS A 114 3.07 1.16 -34.22
CA CYS A 114 2.83 2.27 -33.28
C CYS A 114 1.97 3.40 -33.86
N LYS A 115 2.00 3.62 -35.18
CA LYS A 115 1.11 4.58 -35.85
C LYS A 115 -0.31 4.05 -36.04
N GLN A 116 -0.49 2.73 -36.01
CA GLN A 116 -1.80 2.06 -36.16
C GLN A 116 -2.47 1.77 -34.80
N LEU A 117 -1.70 1.79 -33.71
CA LEU A 117 -2.17 1.56 -32.34
C LEU A 117 -3.40 2.39 -31.92
N PRO A 118 -3.56 3.68 -32.31
CA PRO A 118 -4.76 4.44 -31.99
C PRO A 118 -6.04 3.84 -32.60
N HIS A 119 -5.96 3.31 -33.84
CA HIS A 119 -7.10 2.71 -34.52
C HIS A 119 -7.45 1.32 -33.97
N VAL A 120 -6.45 0.55 -33.52
CA VAL A 120 -6.66 -0.78 -32.94
C VAL A 120 -7.27 -0.68 -31.54
N LEU A 121 -6.92 0.34 -30.75
CA LEU A 121 -7.51 0.55 -29.44
C LEU A 121 -8.96 1.05 -29.54
N LEU A 122 -9.28 1.95 -30.48
CA LEU A 122 -10.64 2.45 -30.71
C LEU A 122 -11.58 1.40 -31.33
N ALA A 123 -11.06 0.42 -32.08
CA ALA A 123 -11.89 -0.63 -32.68
C ALA A 123 -12.41 -1.66 -31.65
N ASN A 124 -11.73 -1.83 -30.51
CA ASN A 124 -12.14 -2.76 -29.47
C ASN A 124 -13.24 -2.21 -28.54
N ASP A 125 -13.51 -0.91 -28.59
CA ASP A 125 -14.54 -0.26 -27.76
C ASP A 125 -15.95 -0.31 -28.37
N LEU A 126 -16.09 -0.81 -29.61
CA LEU A 126 -17.37 -0.85 -30.35
C LEU A 126 -17.97 -2.26 -30.51
N GLU A 127 -17.37 -3.31 -29.93
CA GLU A 127 -18.02 -4.62 -29.86
C GLU A 127 -19.07 -4.61 -28.73
N PRO A 128 -20.38 -4.71 -29.02
CA PRO A 128 -21.38 -4.80 -27.98
C PRO A 128 -21.21 -6.14 -27.27
N ARG A 129 -20.86 -6.09 -25.98
CA ARG A 129 -20.86 -7.26 -25.10
C ARG A 129 -22.28 -7.85 -25.05
N LEU A 130 -22.54 -8.81 -25.92
CA LEU A 130 -23.74 -9.63 -25.91
C LEU A 130 -23.80 -10.35 -24.56
N LYS A 131 -24.87 -10.04 -23.83
CA LYS A 131 -25.28 -10.71 -22.60
C LYS A 131 -25.61 -12.17 -22.91
N LEU A 132 -25.06 -13.08 -22.11
CA LEU A 132 -25.65 -14.36 -21.75
C LEU A 132 -25.37 -14.57 -20.25
#